data_AF-A0A941HKQ9-F1
#
_entry.id   AF-A0A941HKQ9-F1
#
_cell.length_a   1.000
_cell.length_b   1.000
_cell.length_c   1.000
_cell.angle_alpha   90.00
_cell.angle_beta   90.00
_cell.angle_gamma   90.00
#
_symmetry.space_group_name_H-M   'P 1'
#
loop_
_entity.id
_entity.type
_entity.pdbx_description
1 polymer ?
#
loop_
_entity_poly.entity_id
_entity_poly.type
_entity_poly.pdbx_seq_one_letter_code
_entity_poly.pdbx_strand_id
1 'polypeptide(L)'
;MTQEEEKETQKVPAISILRAEESYIYLDSIEKNLFFLQPLKLLTINRKNNIFLTLGGEYRARVEHYTNENYTDRDLTYYSQRVNLHASLMLGTKFRLFGELYSGYVTGNENLFLESDEIDVHQGFLEWKPINSSGLKTTIRLGRQEIGYGASRIVGIREGPNMRRTFDMVRVIAQKNSSSMDLFYGKEVNISPFSFDNKSNIFKGNKSNPVFWGAYYRRPFLSGKGKLDFYYFGFYANSSRFNDVLGKETRHSIGVRSFGTKGRLSYNTEIIIQWGKLDNSDIFAYNIETDWKYTIIKNDWKPKLGIKTDWSSGDQHVGDGKVGTFNPIFVNPAIYSLAAVNTPANITSLHPNFTFYPLRDLTIYLDYAFFYRTQSNDGLYTPPRFLTREANGIRTKHVGDVFGLKVSYEVNRNISFDLRSSYFIAGEFIKASGDSENTFYIAPTMSFKF
;
A
#
# COMPACT_ATOMS: atom_id res chain seq x y z
N MET A 1 18.17 47.29 -0.66
CA MET A 1 17.22 46.82 0.38
C MET A 1 17.79 45.53 0.93
N THR A 2 17.69 45.35 2.24
CA THR A 2 18.66 44.76 3.16
C THR A 2 18.81 43.23 3.12
N GLN A 3 19.95 42.76 3.66
CA GLN A 3 20.42 41.39 3.82
C GLN A 3 19.56 40.49 4.74
N GLU A 4 18.23 40.54 4.64
CA GLU A 4 17.31 39.77 5.50
C GLU A 4 16.46 38.70 4.76
N GLU A 5 16.63 38.50 3.45
CA GLU A 5 15.74 37.62 2.66
C GLU A 5 16.26 36.21 2.31
N GLU A 6 17.42 35.76 2.82
CA GLU A 6 17.88 34.37 2.63
C GLU A 6 18.19 33.66 3.95
N LYS A 7 17.20 33.57 4.84
CA LYS A 7 17.08 32.40 5.73
C LYS A 7 16.06 31.45 5.14
N GLU A 8 16.45 30.72 4.09
CA GLU A 8 15.78 29.46 3.77
C GLU A 8 15.94 28.54 5.00
N THR A 9 14.94 28.56 5.88
CA THR A 9 14.76 27.51 6.87
C THR A 9 14.55 26.22 6.11
N GLN A 10 15.63 25.46 5.89
CA GLN A 10 15.61 24.10 5.37
C GLN A 10 14.54 23.30 6.15
N LYS A 11 13.38 23.13 5.53
CA LYS A 11 12.19 22.57 6.18
C LYS A 11 12.42 21.07 6.34
N VAL A 12 12.32 20.56 7.56
CA VAL A 12 12.39 19.12 7.84
C VAL A 12 11.36 18.40 6.94
N PRO A 13 11.75 17.44 6.07
CA PRO A 13 10.85 16.77 5.14
C PRO A 13 9.70 16.06 5.86
N ALA A 14 8.55 15.90 5.21
CA ALA A 14 7.43 15.13 5.76
C ALA A 14 7.83 13.69 6.13
N ILE A 15 7.16 13.10 7.12
CA ILE A 15 7.48 11.76 7.63
C ILE A 15 6.98 10.71 6.63
N SER A 16 7.89 9.91 6.07
CA SER A 16 7.64 8.89 5.03
C SER A 16 6.77 7.74 5.53
N ILE A 17 5.85 7.23 4.70
CA ILE A 17 5.05 6.03 5.04
C ILE A 17 5.96 4.82 5.38
N LEU A 18 7.02 4.62 4.60
CA LEU A 18 8.08 3.65 4.92
C LEU A 18 9.12 4.32 5.82
N ARG A 19 8.98 4.13 7.13
CA ARG A 19 9.88 4.70 8.16
C ARG A 19 11.32 4.23 7.99
N ALA A 20 11.47 2.96 7.60
CA ALA A 20 12.76 2.34 7.32
C ALA A 20 13.55 3.04 6.20
N GLU A 21 12.91 3.80 5.31
CA GLU A 21 13.61 4.49 4.20
C GLU A 21 14.00 5.94 4.54
N GLU A 22 13.69 6.42 5.74
CA GLU A 22 14.06 7.76 6.18
C GLU A 22 15.55 7.89 6.50
N SER A 23 16.09 9.07 6.27
CA SER A 23 17.44 9.46 6.70
C SER A 23 17.44 10.88 7.24
N TYR A 24 17.95 11.03 8.45
CA TYR A 24 18.01 12.30 9.17
C TYR A 24 19.45 12.80 9.38
N ILE A 25 20.43 12.20 8.69
CA ILE A 25 21.86 12.54 8.82
C ILE A 25 22.11 14.04 8.53
N TYR A 26 21.31 14.65 7.66
CA TYR A 26 21.43 16.08 7.35
C TYR A 26 21.23 16.98 8.59
N LEU A 27 20.52 16.51 9.63
CA LEU A 27 20.34 17.26 10.88
C LEU A 27 21.67 17.47 11.63
N ASP A 28 22.71 16.67 11.38
CA ASP A 28 24.03 16.86 12.03
C ASP A 28 24.68 18.19 11.61
N SER A 29 24.34 18.68 10.41
CA SER A 29 24.86 19.94 9.86
C SER A 29 24.04 21.17 10.23
N ILE A 30 22.89 20.98 10.89
CA ILE A 30 21.97 22.08 11.22
C ILE A 30 22.24 22.55 12.66
N GLU A 31 22.86 23.72 12.81
CA GLU A 31 23.08 24.40 14.11
C GLU A 31 21.79 25.04 14.70
N LYS A 32 20.60 24.44 14.51
CA LYS A 32 19.33 25.04 14.93
C LYS A 32 18.76 24.42 16.20
N ASN A 33 17.96 25.23 16.89
CA ASN A 33 17.06 24.83 17.99
C ASN A 33 16.05 23.79 17.49
N LEU A 34 16.43 22.51 17.52
CA LEU A 34 15.52 21.39 17.33
C LEU A 34 14.43 21.48 18.41
N PHE A 35 13.17 21.36 18.00
CA PHE A 35 12.04 21.51 18.90
C PHE A 35 11.28 20.19 19.05
N PHE A 36 10.66 20.00 20.22
CA PHE A 36 9.82 18.83 20.53
C PHE A 36 10.60 17.51 20.36
N LEU A 37 10.10 16.56 19.56
CA LEU A 37 10.71 15.24 19.35
C LEU A 37 11.77 15.20 18.25
N GLN A 38 12.07 16.33 17.61
CA GLN A 38 13.12 16.41 16.56
C GLN A 38 14.52 16.00 17.04
N PRO A 39 14.97 16.28 18.29
CA PRO A 39 16.25 15.78 18.79
C PRO A 39 16.37 14.25 18.77
N LEU A 40 15.25 13.53 18.91
CA LEU A 40 15.24 12.07 18.85
C LEU A 40 15.51 11.54 17.43
N LYS A 41 15.36 12.39 16.40
CA LYS A 41 15.62 12.00 15.02
C LYS A 41 17.09 11.89 14.66
N LEU A 42 17.98 12.48 15.46
CA LEU A 42 19.41 12.28 15.31
C LEU A 42 20.12 12.46 16.64
N LEU A 43 20.43 11.35 17.28
CA LEU A 43 21.26 11.26 18.47
C LEU A 43 22.68 10.87 18.05
N THR A 44 23.62 11.78 18.25
CA THR A 44 25.01 11.55 17.86
C THR A 44 25.76 10.83 18.97
N ILE A 45 26.06 9.54 18.76
CA ILE A 45 26.78 8.71 19.73
C ILE A 45 28.29 8.93 19.60
N ASN A 46 28.81 8.95 18.37
CA ASN A 46 30.22 9.21 18.10
C ASN A 46 30.40 9.89 16.74
N ARG A 47 30.64 11.20 16.74
CA ARG A 47 30.87 12.00 15.51
C ARG A 47 32.06 11.49 14.71
N LYS A 48 33.19 11.23 15.37
CA LYS A 48 34.45 10.84 14.71
C LYS A 48 34.30 9.55 13.90
N ASN A 49 33.49 8.62 14.39
CA ASN A 49 33.25 7.33 13.76
C ASN A 49 31.93 7.27 12.96
N ASN A 50 31.23 8.40 12.79
CA ASN A 50 29.91 8.48 12.13
C ASN A 50 28.89 7.49 12.71
N ILE A 51 28.77 7.45 14.05
CA ILE A 51 27.78 6.62 14.75
C ILE A 51 26.62 7.49 15.19
N PHE A 52 25.44 7.23 14.63
CA PHE A 52 24.22 7.99 14.85
C PHE A 52 23.04 7.05 15.13
N LEU A 53 22.18 7.45 16.06
CA LEU A 53 20.94 6.77 16.37
C LEU A 53 19.76 7.68 16.01
N THR A 54 18.81 7.15 15.26
CA THR A 54 17.52 7.78 15.00
C THR A 54 16.44 6.97 15.71
N LEU A 55 15.57 7.65 16.44
CA LEU A 55 14.37 7.08 17.03
C LEU A 55 13.13 7.64 16.32
N GLY A 56 12.04 6.88 16.36
CA GLY A 56 10.76 7.35 15.88
C GLY A 56 9.65 6.39 16.23
N GLY A 57 8.44 6.79 15.88
CA GLY A 57 7.28 5.97 16.10
C GLY A 57 6.02 6.58 15.54
N GLU A 58 4.94 5.83 15.68
CA GLU A 58 3.60 6.22 15.29
C GLU A 58 2.60 5.72 16.33
N TYR A 59 1.66 6.58 16.65
CA TYR A 59 0.39 6.21 17.26
C TYR A 59 -0.73 6.56 16.29
N ARG A 60 -1.53 5.58 15.91
CA ARG A 60 -2.71 5.76 15.05
C ARG A 60 -3.93 5.26 15.80
N ALA A 61 -4.89 6.13 16.04
CA ALA A 61 -6.20 5.76 16.57
C ALA A 61 -7.24 5.92 15.46
N ARG A 62 -8.19 4.99 15.39
CA ARG A 62 -9.27 4.99 14.42
C ARG A 62 -10.54 4.43 15.05
N VAL A 63 -11.67 5.02 14.71
CA VAL A 63 -12.98 4.38 14.88
C VAL A 63 -13.47 4.00 13.50
N GLU A 64 -13.96 2.78 13.32
CA GLU A 64 -14.60 2.32 12.09
C GLU A 64 -16.04 1.94 12.39
N HIS A 65 -16.94 2.37 11.52
CA HIS A 65 -18.34 2.01 11.57
C HIS A 65 -18.81 1.58 10.19
N TYR A 66 -19.50 0.45 10.15
CA TYR A 66 -20.21 -0.08 9.02
C TYR A 66 -21.68 -0.21 9.40
N THR A 67 -22.57 0.40 8.62
CA THR A 67 -23.98 0.00 8.57
C THR A 67 -24.10 -1.08 7.51
N ASN A 68 -24.78 -2.19 7.80
CA ASN A 68 -24.97 -3.29 6.84
C ASN A 68 -23.64 -3.85 6.30
N GLU A 69 -22.76 -4.29 7.20
CA GLU A 69 -21.44 -4.82 6.88
C GLU A 69 -21.57 -5.99 5.88
N ASN A 70 -20.75 -6.00 4.83
CA ASN A 70 -20.75 -7.04 3.80
C ASN A 70 -22.14 -7.28 3.16
N TYR A 71 -22.93 -6.21 3.01
CA TYR A 71 -24.28 -6.21 2.43
C TYR A 71 -25.35 -6.92 3.29
N THR A 72 -25.02 -7.28 4.53
CA THR A 72 -25.94 -7.91 5.51
C THR A 72 -26.81 -6.87 6.21
N ASP A 73 -27.69 -7.29 7.12
CA ASP A 73 -28.46 -6.40 8.01
C ASP A 73 -27.72 -6.07 9.32
N ARG A 74 -26.44 -6.46 9.42
CA ARG A 74 -25.63 -6.31 10.64
C ARG A 74 -24.76 -5.06 10.57
N ASP A 75 -24.82 -4.27 11.63
CA ASP A 75 -23.88 -3.18 11.86
C ASP A 75 -22.62 -3.66 12.58
N LEU A 76 -21.49 -3.02 12.27
CA LEU A 76 -20.22 -3.27 12.94
C LEU A 76 -19.57 -1.95 13.31
N THR A 77 -19.23 -1.78 14.59
CA THR A 77 -18.47 -0.63 15.07
C THR A 77 -17.32 -1.09 15.95
N TYR A 78 -16.12 -0.59 15.68
CA TYR A 78 -14.97 -0.87 16.52
C TYR A 78 -13.98 0.29 16.54
N TYR A 79 -13.25 0.39 17.64
CA TYR A 79 -12.07 1.22 17.75
C TYR A 79 -10.84 0.36 17.47
N SER A 80 -9.95 0.80 16.59
CA SER A 80 -8.63 0.21 16.39
C SER A 80 -7.52 1.22 16.68
N GLN A 81 -6.44 0.72 17.26
CA GLN A 81 -5.23 1.50 17.48
C GLN A 81 -3.98 0.73 17.11
N ARG A 82 -2.97 1.47 16.68
CA ARG A 82 -1.68 0.92 16.31
C ARG A 82 -0.59 1.78 16.89
N VAL A 83 0.37 1.10 17.52
CA VAL A 83 1.56 1.72 18.07
C VAL A 83 2.77 1.06 17.45
N ASN A 84 3.70 1.86 16.94
CA ASN A 84 5.02 1.38 16.58
C ASN A 84 6.11 2.30 17.09
N LEU A 85 7.24 1.69 17.43
CA LEU A 85 8.45 2.36 17.89
C LEU A 85 9.63 1.73 17.18
N HIS A 86 10.48 2.56 16.59
CA HIS A 86 11.65 2.09 15.85
C HIS A 86 12.93 2.81 16.24
N ALA A 87 14.03 2.12 16.02
CA ALA A 87 15.38 2.62 16.15
C ALA A 87 16.19 2.28 14.89
N SER A 88 16.99 3.24 14.45
CA SER A 88 17.92 3.10 13.32
C SER A 88 19.31 3.50 13.77
N LEU A 89 20.22 2.54 13.88
CA LEU A 89 21.60 2.74 14.27
C LEU A 89 22.50 2.71 13.02
N MET A 90 23.05 3.86 12.66
CA MET A 90 24.08 3.99 11.63
C MET A 90 25.44 3.71 12.26
N LEU A 91 26.19 2.77 11.68
CA LEU A 91 27.54 2.38 12.12
C LEU A 91 28.53 2.74 11.00
N GLY A 92 29.12 3.93 11.11
CA GLY A 92 29.98 4.47 10.07
C GLY A 92 29.20 4.81 8.79
N THR A 93 29.86 4.70 7.64
CA THR A 93 29.23 4.95 6.33
C THR A 93 28.71 3.68 5.65
N LYS A 94 29.02 2.49 6.20
CA LYS A 94 28.81 1.20 5.53
C LYS A 94 27.67 0.38 6.10
N PHE A 95 27.31 0.54 7.37
CA PHE A 95 26.35 -0.35 8.02
C PHE A 95 25.20 0.42 8.68
N ARG A 96 24.00 -0.17 8.64
CA ARG A 96 22.84 0.29 9.39
C ARG A 96 22.11 -0.91 10.00
N LEU A 97 21.74 -0.80 11.28
CA LEU A 97 20.81 -1.70 11.94
C LEU A 97 19.48 -0.97 12.13
N PHE A 98 18.38 -1.63 11.81
CA PHE A 98 17.03 -1.09 12.02
C PHE A 98 16.18 -2.12 12.75
N GLY A 99 15.41 -1.66 13.74
CA GLY A 99 14.43 -2.45 14.46
C GLY A 99 13.15 -1.65 14.70
N GLU A 100 12.00 -2.30 14.56
CA GLU A 100 10.69 -1.71 14.83
C GLU A 100 9.82 -2.71 15.58
N LEU A 101 9.33 -2.29 16.74
CA LEU A 101 8.27 -2.97 17.48
C LEU A 101 6.92 -2.42 17.03
N TYR A 102 5.92 -3.29 16.99
CA TYR A 102 4.60 -2.95 16.48
C TYR A 102 3.53 -3.69 17.29
N SER A 103 2.45 -2.97 17.59
CA SER A 103 1.30 -3.47 18.33
C SER A 103 0.03 -2.97 17.65
N GLY A 104 -0.94 -3.86 17.50
CA GLY A 104 -2.27 -3.56 16.99
C GLY A 104 -3.31 -4.01 18.01
N TYR A 105 -4.23 -3.12 18.35
CA TYR A 105 -5.34 -3.42 19.26
C TYR A 105 -6.66 -3.01 18.62
N VAL A 106 -7.69 -3.80 18.88
CA VAL A 106 -9.07 -3.52 18.48
C VAL A 106 -10.02 -3.80 19.63
N THR A 107 -11.07 -3.00 19.77
CA THR A 107 -12.13 -3.25 20.75
C THR A 107 -13.13 -4.27 20.23
N GLY A 108 -13.72 -5.04 21.14
CA GLY A 108 -14.75 -6.04 20.83
C GLY A 108 -14.18 -7.45 20.79
N ASN A 109 -15.08 -8.43 20.79
CA ASN A 109 -14.72 -9.86 20.77
C ASN A 109 -14.71 -10.45 19.35
N GLU A 110 -14.77 -9.59 18.32
CA GLU A 110 -14.79 -10.02 16.94
C GLU A 110 -13.37 -10.26 16.43
N ASN A 111 -13.14 -11.43 15.83
CA ASN A 111 -11.85 -11.77 15.25
C ASN A 111 -11.71 -11.05 13.88
N LEU A 112 -11.34 -9.77 13.94
CA LEU A 112 -11.13 -8.94 12.75
C LEU A 112 -9.76 -9.23 12.15
N PHE A 113 -9.77 -9.76 10.94
CA PHE A 113 -8.57 -10.19 10.23
C PHE A 113 -7.56 -9.04 10.08
N LEU A 114 -6.35 -9.22 10.60
CA LEU A 114 -5.23 -8.26 10.55
C LEU A 114 -5.44 -6.95 11.32
N GLU A 115 -6.37 -6.89 12.26
CA GLU A 115 -6.58 -5.71 13.11
C GLU A 115 -5.82 -5.77 14.45
N SER A 116 -5.46 -6.96 14.92
CA SER A 116 -4.82 -7.16 16.23
C SER A 116 -3.60 -8.08 16.19
N ASP A 117 -2.59 -7.71 16.97
CA ASP A 117 -1.40 -8.47 17.33
C ASP A 117 -0.82 -7.78 18.57
N GLU A 118 -0.54 -8.52 19.65
CA GLU A 118 -0.10 -7.95 20.92
C GLU A 118 1.13 -7.04 20.76
N ILE A 119 2.33 -7.62 20.64
CA ILE A 119 3.57 -6.89 20.35
C ILE A 119 4.57 -7.82 19.68
N ASP A 120 5.10 -7.41 18.53
CA ASP A 120 6.10 -8.20 17.81
C ASP A 120 7.17 -7.31 17.14
N VAL A 121 8.27 -7.94 16.72
CA VAL A 121 9.27 -7.36 15.85
C VAL A 121 8.72 -7.31 14.43
N HIS A 122 8.20 -6.15 14.05
CA HIS A 122 7.64 -5.92 12.73
C HIS A 122 8.71 -5.75 11.67
N GLN A 123 9.76 -4.98 11.96
CA GLN A 123 10.94 -4.88 11.10
C GLN A 123 12.20 -5.10 11.91
N GLY A 124 13.18 -5.76 11.28
CA GLY A 124 14.45 -6.09 11.89
C GLY A 124 15.44 -6.47 10.79
N PHE A 125 16.36 -5.56 10.45
CA PHE A 125 17.28 -5.80 9.35
C PHE A 125 18.65 -5.16 9.54
N LEU A 126 19.64 -5.75 8.86
CA LEU A 126 20.97 -5.20 8.63
C LEU A 126 21.04 -4.67 7.20
N GLU A 127 21.61 -3.48 7.04
CA GLU A 127 22.07 -2.99 5.74
C GLU A 127 23.58 -2.93 5.68
N TRP A 128 24.10 -3.30 4.51
CA TRP A 128 25.47 -3.08 4.11
C TRP A 128 25.51 -2.25 2.82
N LYS A 129 26.35 -1.21 2.79
CA LYS A 129 26.53 -0.29 1.68
C LYS A 129 27.92 -0.51 1.04
N PRO A 130 28.10 -1.57 0.23
CA PRO A 130 29.41 -1.97 -0.30
C PRO A 130 29.98 -0.98 -1.32
N ILE A 131 29.11 -0.31 -2.08
CA ILE A 131 29.51 0.53 -3.21
C ILE A 131 28.90 1.92 -3.03
N ASN A 132 29.76 2.92 -3.06
CA ASN A 132 29.40 4.33 -3.12
C ASN A 132 30.46 5.08 -3.94
N SER A 133 30.50 4.80 -5.24
CA SER A 133 31.50 5.35 -6.16
C SER A 133 30.88 5.64 -7.53
N SER A 134 31.43 6.63 -8.24
CA SER A 134 31.04 6.98 -9.61
C SER A 134 29.53 7.18 -9.83
N GLY A 135 28.85 7.76 -8.82
CA GLY A 135 27.41 8.01 -8.85
C GLY A 135 26.52 6.78 -8.65
N LEU A 136 27.09 5.59 -8.44
CA LEU A 136 26.38 4.36 -8.09
C LEU A 136 26.44 4.12 -6.58
N LYS A 137 25.26 3.97 -5.98
CA LYS A 137 25.08 3.58 -4.57
C LYS A 137 24.39 2.23 -4.53
N THR A 138 25.00 1.27 -3.85
CA THR A 138 24.41 -0.06 -3.65
C THR A 138 24.20 -0.31 -2.17
N THR A 139 23.01 -0.79 -1.80
CA THR A 139 22.66 -1.25 -0.46
C THR A 139 22.17 -2.69 -0.53
N ILE A 140 22.70 -3.56 0.32
CA ILE A 140 22.20 -4.91 0.53
C ILE A 140 21.49 -4.91 1.89
N ARG A 141 20.20 -5.22 1.91
CA ARG A 141 19.38 -5.29 3.12
C ARG A 141 18.98 -6.75 3.38
N LEU A 142 19.25 -7.22 4.59
CA LEU A 142 19.01 -8.59 5.05
C LEU A 142 18.15 -8.56 6.30
N GLY A 143 17.00 -9.21 6.26
CA GLY A 143 16.11 -9.35 7.42
C GLY A 143 14.65 -9.00 7.11
N ARG A 144 13.87 -8.87 8.17
CA ARG A 144 12.44 -8.56 8.11
C ARG A 144 12.23 -7.09 7.77
N GLN A 145 11.47 -6.81 6.71
CA GLN A 145 11.26 -5.45 6.21
C GLN A 145 9.91 -5.31 5.50
N GLU A 146 9.45 -4.07 5.39
CA GLU A 146 8.34 -3.71 4.51
C GLU A 146 8.84 -3.48 3.08
N ILE A 147 7.97 -3.77 2.11
CA ILE A 147 8.15 -3.38 0.71
C ILE A 147 6.85 -2.80 0.16
N GLY A 148 7.00 -1.79 -0.70
CA GLY A 148 5.91 -1.20 -1.45
C GLY A 148 6.43 -0.70 -2.78
N TYR A 149 5.78 -1.09 -3.87
CA TYR A 149 6.17 -0.74 -5.23
C TYR A 149 5.02 -0.14 -6.01
N GLY A 150 5.34 0.57 -7.10
CA GLY A 150 4.32 1.14 -7.99
C GLY A 150 3.37 2.08 -7.25
N ALA A 151 2.08 1.98 -7.55
CA ALA A 151 1.03 2.68 -6.82
C ALA A 151 0.47 1.84 -5.65
N SER A 152 1.22 0.84 -5.16
CA SER A 152 0.77 -0.10 -4.12
C SER A 152 -0.43 -0.98 -4.53
N ARG A 153 -0.61 -1.19 -5.84
CA ARG A 153 -1.71 -1.96 -6.45
C ARG A 153 -1.46 -3.46 -6.50
N ILE A 154 -0.22 -3.88 -6.76
CA ILE A 154 0.20 -5.30 -6.74
C ILE A 154 1.08 -5.64 -5.54
N VAL A 155 1.94 -4.71 -5.11
CA VAL A 155 2.79 -4.85 -3.92
C VAL A 155 2.66 -3.56 -3.12
N GLY A 156 1.74 -3.57 -2.17
CA GLY A 156 1.38 -2.41 -1.38
C GLY A 156 1.77 -2.51 0.08
N ILE A 157 2.07 -1.36 0.67
CA ILE A 157 2.11 -1.18 2.12
C ILE A 157 0.67 -1.25 2.59
N ARG A 158 0.36 -2.20 3.46
CA ARG A 158 -1.00 -2.47 3.95
C ARG A 158 -1.44 -1.38 4.96
N GLU A 159 -1.80 -0.20 4.46
CA GLU A 159 -2.27 0.94 5.28
C GLU A 159 -3.76 0.88 5.65
N GLY A 160 -4.54 0.04 4.98
CA GLY A 160 -5.96 -0.16 5.30
C GLY A 160 -6.12 -0.75 6.71
N PRO A 161 -5.84 -2.05 6.88
CA PRO A 161 -5.83 -2.71 8.18
C PRO A 161 -4.88 -2.09 9.20
N ASN A 162 -5.01 -2.51 10.45
CA ASN A 162 -4.10 -2.11 11.53
C ASN A 162 -2.69 -2.69 11.37
N MET A 163 -2.61 -3.99 11.11
CA MET A 163 -1.34 -4.70 10.97
C MET A 163 -0.82 -4.60 9.53
N ARG A 164 0.38 -4.02 9.38
CA ARG A 164 1.05 -3.91 8.09
C ARG A 164 1.67 -5.26 7.68
N ARG A 165 2.03 -5.38 6.41
CA ARG A 165 2.66 -6.58 5.85
C ARG A 165 4.18 -6.45 5.83
N THR A 166 4.89 -7.48 6.25
CA THR A 166 6.36 -7.58 6.18
C THR A 166 6.80 -8.88 5.52
N PHE A 167 8.07 -8.88 5.12
CA PHE A 167 8.72 -10.00 4.46
C PHE A 167 10.07 -10.24 5.11
N ASP A 168 10.38 -11.50 5.40
CA ASP A 168 11.76 -11.91 5.67
C ASP A 168 12.44 -12.08 4.32
N MET A 169 13.40 -11.20 4.00
CA MET A 169 13.93 -11.12 2.65
C MET A 169 15.36 -10.60 2.56
N VAL A 170 15.94 -10.88 1.40
CA VAL A 170 17.15 -10.23 0.90
C VAL A 170 16.74 -9.24 -0.18
N ARG A 171 17.25 -8.01 -0.11
CA ARG A 171 17.01 -6.96 -1.10
C ARG A 171 18.31 -6.25 -1.45
N VAL A 172 18.60 -6.13 -2.73
CA VAL A 172 19.70 -5.32 -3.27
C VAL A 172 19.10 -4.08 -3.92
N ILE A 173 19.49 -2.91 -3.45
CA ILE A 173 19.01 -1.61 -3.89
C ILE A 173 20.17 -0.89 -4.55
N ALA A 174 20.11 -0.70 -5.86
CA ALA A 174 21.08 0.04 -6.64
C ALA A 174 20.48 1.37 -7.11
N GLN A 175 21.16 2.47 -6.84
CA GLN A 175 20.76 3.82 -7.24
C GLN A 175 21.86 4.45 -8.06
N LYS A 176 21.53 4.93 -9.26
CA LYS A 176 22.46 5.67 -10.12
C LYS A 176 21.75 6.90 -10.69
N ASN A 177 22.30 8.08 -10.43
CA ASN A 177 21.66 9.36 -10.75
C ASN A 177 20.23 9.41 -10.17
N SER A 178 19.21 9.59 -11.00
CA SER A 178 17.80 9.62 -10.60
C SER A 178 17.06 8.30 -10.86
N SER A 179 17.79 7.22 -11.20
CA SER A 179 17.22 5.89 -11.42
C SER A 179 17.55 4.97 -10.25
N SER A 180 16.63 4.05 -9.96
CA SER A 180 16.79 3.02 -8.93
C SER A 180 16.39 1.65 -9.46
N MET A 181 17.06 0.61 -8.97
CA MET A 181 16.75 -0.78 -9.22
C MET A 181 16.79 -1.57 -7.93
N ASP A 182 15.80 -2.41 -7.76
CA ASP A 182 15.62 -3.27 -6.61
C ASP A 182 15.56 -4.71 -7.09
N LEU A 183 16.40 -5.58 -6.52
CA LEU A 183 16.35 -7.03 -6.70
C LEU A 183 16.04 -7.66 -5.36
N PHE A 184 15.12 -8.60 -5.32
CA PHE A 184 14.73 -9.20 -4.06
C PHE A 184 14.23 -10.64 -4.17
N TYR A 185 14.33 -11.33 -3.03
CA TYR A 185 13.76 -12.65 -2.79
C TYR A 185 13.42 -12.77 -1.30
N GLY A 186 12.23 -13.28 -0.98
CA GLY A 186 11.83 -13.49 0.40
C GLY A 186 10.49 -14.21 0.54
N LYS A 187 10.00 -14.28 1.78
CA LYS A 187 8.70 -14.85 2.13
C LYS A 187 7.90 -13.87 2.98
N GLU A 188 6.58 -13.84 2.79
CA GLU A 188 5.66 -13.07 3.64
C GLU A 188 5.71 -13.61 5.08
N VAL A 189 5.73 -12.70 6.05
CA VAL A 189 5.62 -13.02 7.48
C VAL A 189 4.14 -13.09 7.83
N ASN A 190 3.73 -14.20 8.46
CA ASN A 190 2.37 -14.29 9.00
C ASN A 190 2.30 -13.53 10.31
N ILE A 191 1.22 -12.79 10.47
CA ILE A 191 0.82 -12.21 11.75
C ILE A 191 0.09 -13.27 12.54
N SER A 192 0.49 -13.43 13.79
CA SER A 192 -0.08 -14.31 14.80
C SER A 192 -0.46 -13.43 16.00
N PRO A 193 -1.41 -13.84 16.85
CA PRO A 193 -2.07 -12.92 17.76
C PRO A 193 -1.29 -12.61 19.04
N PHE A 194 -0.24 -13.38 19.37
CA PHE A 194 0.44 -13.30 20.68
C PHE A 194 1.78 -12.58 20.59
N SER A 195 2.31 -12.17 21.75
CA SER A 195 3.59 -11.48 21.81
C SER A 195 4.76 -12.31 21.27
N PHE A 196 5.54 -11.74 20.35
CA PHE A 196 6.79 -12.30 19.81
C PHE A 196 6.68 -13.71 19.18
N ASP A 197 5.55 -14.02 18.55
CA ASP A 197 5.27 -15.31 17.92
C ASP A 197 5.31 -15.27 16.38
N ASN A 198 5.51 -14.10 15.76
CA ASN A 198 5.68 -13.95 14.32
C ASN A 198 7.04 -14.49 13.89
N LYS A 199 7.13 -15.81 13.74
CA LYS A 199 8.38 -16.52 13.45
C LYS A 199 8.80 -16.39 11.99
N SER A 200 10.10 -16.27 11.78
CA SER A 200 10.65 -16.38 10.43
C SER A 200 10.48 -17.78 9.85
N ASN A 201 10.06 -17.82 8.58
CA ASN A 201 9.87 -19.04 7.82
C ASN A 201 10.74 -19.10 6.54
N ILE A 202 11.69 -18.17 6.39
CA ILE A 202 12.52 -18.06 5.19
C ILE A 202 13.32 -19.35 4.92
N PHE A 203 13.82 -20.01 5.98
CA PHE A 203 14.58 -21.27 5.91
C PHE A 203 13.74 -22.53 6.12
N LYS A 204 12.43 -22.40 6.38
CA LYS A 204 11.54 -23.55 6.62
C LYS A 204 10.87 -23.95 5.31
N GLY A 205 11.30 -25.08 4.74
CA GLY A 205 10.76 -25.60 3.47
C GLY A 205 9.31 -26.10 3.57
N ASN A 206 8.85 -26.46 4.76
CA ASN A 206 7.52 -27.02 5.02
C ASN A 206 6.43 -25.99 5.35
N LYS A 207 6.78 -24.70 5.53
CA LYS A 207 5.81 -23.64 5.87
C LYS A 207 5.24 -23.01 4.59
N SER A 208 3.93 -22.77 4.59
CA SER A 208 3.10 -22.42 3.44
C SER A 208 3.03 -20.93 3.07
N ASN A 209 3.80 -20.08 3.76
CA ASN A 209 3.83 -18.64 3.50
C ASN A 209 4.16 -18.36 2.03
N PRO A 210 3.49 -17.37 1.42
CA PRO A 210 3.81 -16.96 0.06
C PRO A 210 5.28 -16.57 -0.11
N VAL A 211 5.90 -17.06 -1.19
CA VAL A 211 7.25 -16.69 -1.61
C VAL A 211 7.14 -15.60 -2.67
N PHE A 212 8.02 -14.60 -2.58
CA PHE A 212 8.03 -13.45 -3.46
C PHE A 212 9.44 -13.11 -3.92
N TRP A 213 9.61 -12.90 -5.22
CA TRP A 213 10.88 -12.51 -5.81
C TRP A 213 10.67 -11.59 -6.99
N GLY A 214 11.70 -10.84 -7.36
CA GLY A 214 11.57 -9.99 -8.53
C GLY A 214 12.61 -8.91 -8.67
N ALA A 215 12.34 -8.08 -9.66
CA ALA A 215 13.10 -6.90 -10.01
C ALA A 215 12.15 -5.72 -10.20
N TYR A 216 12.49 -4.57 -9.65
CA TYR A 216 11.75 -3.32 -9.82
C TYR A 216 12.70 -2.20 -10.22
N TYR A 217 12.46 -1.58 -11.36
CA TYR A 217 13.28 -0.51 -11.91
C TYR A 217 12.45 0.76 -12.07
N ARG A 218 13.01 1.90 -11.63
CA ARG A 218 12.40 3.22 -11.77
C ARG A 218 13.40 4.19 -12.38
N ARG A 219 12.93 5.02 -13.32
CA ARG A 219 13.72 6.09 -13.95
C ARG A 219 12.89 7.35 -14.20
N PRO A 220 13.52 8.53 -14.35
CA PRO A 220 12.84 9.71 -14.85
C PRO A 220 12.33 9.53 -16.28
N PHE A 221 11.28 10.28 -16.60
CA PHE A 221 10.64 10.36 -17.91
C PHE A 221 10.17 11.79 -18.16
N LEU A 222 9.87 12.16 -19.42
CA LEU A 222 9.45 13.52 -19.82
C LEU A 222 10.36 14.65 -19.28
N SER A 223 11.67 14.54 -19.52
CA SER A 223 12.68 15.49 -19.00
C SER A 223 12.59 15.72 -17.48
N GLY A 224 12.25 14.67 -16.72
CA GLY A 224 12.15 14.70 -15.26
C GLY A 224 10.77 15.08 -14.72
N LYS A 225 9.79 15.44 -15.58
CA LYS A 225 8.42 15.78 -15.17
C LYS A 225 7.52 14.57 -14.90
N GLY A 226 8.02 13.37 -15.20
CA GLY A 226 7.37 12.11 -14.89
C GLY A 226 8.40 11.03 -14.57
N LYS A 227 7.89 9.84 -14.30
CA LYS A 227 8.66 8.64 -13.99
C LYS A 227 8.08 7.45 -14.75
N LEU A 228 8.95 6.50 -15.04
CA LEU A 228 8.59 5.19 -15.54
C LEU A 228 9.07 4.13 -14.55
N ASP A 229 8.17 3.23 -14.21
CA ASP A 229 8.48 2.00 -13.48
C ASP A 229 8.34 0.80 -14.43
N PHE A 230 9.27 -0.13 -14.35
CA PHE A 230 9.23 -1.43 -15.01
C PHE A 230 9.53 -2.51 -13.98
N TYR A 231 8.79 -3.61 -14.00
CA TYR A 231 9.03 -4.67 -13.04
C TYR A 231 8.68 -6.06 -13.55
N TYR A 232 9.34 -7.03 -12.94
CA TYR A 232 9.00 -8.44 -12.98
C TYR A 232 8.85 -8.93 -11.55
N PHE A 233 7.74 -9.63 -11.28
CA PHE A 233 7.43 -10.21 -9.98
C PHE A 233 7.04 -11.67 -10.14
N GLY A 234 7.71 -12.54 -9.39
CA GLY A 234 7.31 -13.94 -9.23
C GLY A 234 6.72 -14.17 -7.85
N PHE A 235 5.68 -14.99 -7.82
CA PHE A 235 4.88 -15.32 -6.65
C PHE A 235 4.63 -16.81 -6.61
N TYR A 236 4.78 -17.39 -5.43
CA TYR A 236 4.41 -18.77 -5.17
C TYR A 236 3.58 -18.86 -3.89
N ALA A 237 2.47 -19.60 -3.93
CA ALA A 237 1.67 -19.93 -2.77
C ALA A 237 1.29 -21.41 -2.79
N ASN A 238 1.29 -22.05 -1.62
CA ASN A 238 0.87 -23.45 -1.51
C ASN A 238 -0.64 -23.65 -1.69
N SER A 239 -1.44 -22.59 -1.50
CA SER A 239 -2.88 -22.63 -1.65
C SER A 239 -3.38 -21.27 -2.10
N SER A 240 -4.05 -21.24 -3.25
CA SER A 240 -4.80 -20.12 -3.78
C SER A 240 -6.15 -20.63 -4.27
N ARG A 241 -7.22 -19.92 -3.89
CA ARG A 241 -8.59 -20.19 -4.35
C ARG A 241 -9.04 -19.13 -5.33
N PHE A 242 -9.52 -19.55 -6.49
CA PHE A 242 -10.31 -18.77 -7.43
C PHE A 242 -11.67 -19.44 -7.60
N ASN A 243 -12.53 -18.93 -8.50
CA ASN A 243 -13.93 -19.32 -8.58
C ASN A 243 -14.12 -20.82 -8.85
N ASP A 244 -13.20 -21.44 -9.59
CA ASP A 244 -13.30 -22.83 -10.04
C ASP A 244 -12.04 -23.67 -9.78
N VAL A 245 -10.96 -23.06 -9.27
CA VAL A 245 -9.69 -23.76 -9.00
C VAL A 245 -9.16 -23.43 -7.61
N LEU A 246 -8.73 -24.48 -6.89
CA LEU A 246 -8.03 -24.39 -5.60
C LEU A 246 -6.74 -25.22 -5.67
N GLY A 247 -5.60 -24.62 -5.36
CA GLY A 247 -4.36 -25.38 -5.25
C GLY A 247 -3.10 -24.53 -5.21
N LYS A 248 -1.97 -25.16 -5.53
CA LYS A 248 -0.66 -24.48 -5.54
C LYS A 248 -0.58 -23.51 -6.71
N GLU A 249 -0.11 -22.30 -6.44
CA GLU A 249 0.02 -21.26 -7.44
C GLU A 249 1.49 -20.91 -7.65
N THR A 250 1.94 -20.90 -8.90
CA THR A 250 3.16 -20.21 -9.32
C THR A 250 2.75 -19.19 -10.37
N ARG A 251 2.92 -17.91 -10.05
CA ARG A 251 2.53 -16.81 -10.93
C ARG A 251 3.69 -15.86 -11.15
N HIS A 252 3.82 -15.42 -12.39
CA HIS A 252 4.73 -14.38 -12.81
C HIS A 252 3.92 -13.18 -13.29
N SER A 253 4.44 -11.99 -13.04
CA SER A 253 3.83 -10.72 -13.46
C SER A 253 4.91 -9.84 -14.08
N ILE A 254 4.60 -9.20 -15.19
CA ILE A 254 5.34 -8.04 -15.69
C ILE A 254 4.43 -6.84 -15.66
N GLY A 255 5.00 -5.67 -15.37
CA GLY A 255 4.24 -4.45 -15.47
C GLY A 255 5.07 -3.24 -15.81
N VAL A 256 4.37 -2.26 -16.36
CA VAL A 256 4.88 -0.94 -16.70
C VAL A 256 3.95 0.10 -16.10
N ARG A 257 4.55 1.14 -15.50
CA ARG A 257 3.80 2.27 -14.98
C ARG A 257 4.41 3.57 -15.45
N SER A 258 3.57 4.48 -15.93
CA SER A 258 3.96 5.85 -16.24
C SER A 258 3.15 6.82 -15.41
N PHE A 259 3.81 7.77 -14.75
CA PHE A 259 3.14 8.76 -13.95
C PHE A 259 3.90 10.08 -13.92
N GLY A 260 3.20 11.19 -13.76
CA GLY A 260 3.81 12.51 -13.71
C GLY A 260 2.81 13.64 -13.86
N THR A 261 3.34 14.85 -14.07
CA THR A 261 2.52 16.04 -14.29
C THR A 261 3.05 16.81 -15.50
N LYS A 262 2.15 17.09 -16.45
CA LYS A 262 2.43 17.91 -17.63
C LYS A 262 1.43 19.06 -17.67
N GLY A 263 1.90 20.26 -17.32
CA GLY A 263 1.04 21.44 -17.25
C GLY A 263 -0.04 21.28 -16.19
N ARG A 264 -1.31 21.29 -16.60
CA ARG A 264 -2.48 21.13 -15.71
C ARG A 264 -2.92 19.67 -15.54
N LEU A 265 -2.36 18.75 -16.32
CA LEU A 265 -2.69 17.33 -16.30
C LEU A 265 -1.69 16.58 -15.40
N SER A 266 -2.21 15.89 -14.40
CA SER A 266 -1.52 14.83 -13.67
C SER A 266 -2.05 13.49 -14.17
N TYR A 267 -1.17 12.51 -14.35
CA TYR A 267 -1.55 11.19 -14.82
C TYR A 267 -0.77 10.10 -14.09
N ASN A 268 -1.39 8.93 -13.96
CA ASN A 268 -0.79 7.71 -13.45
C ASN A 268 -1.48 6.53 -14.15
N THR A 269 -0.73 5.75 -14.92
CA THR A 269 -1.23 4.58 -15.65
C THR A 269 -0.31 3.40 -15.38
N GLU A 270 -0.88 2.26 -15.03
CA GLU A 270 -0.18 1.00 -14.77
C GLU A 270 -0.85 -0.11 -15.57
N ILE A 271 -0.04 -0.95 -16.22
CA ILE A 271 -0.48 -2.13 -16.97
C ILE A 271 0.31 -3.32 -16.47
N ILE A 272 -0.38 -4.42 -16.20
CA ILE A 272 0.18 -5.64 -15.64
C ILE A 272 -0.32 -6.83 -16.45
N ILE A 273 0.58 -7.74 -16.78
CA ILE A 273 0.26 -9.03 -17.40
C ILE A 273 0.80 -10.12 -16.50
N GLN A 274 0.00 -11.17 -16.29
CA GLN A 274 0.33 -12.31 -15.46
C GLN A 274 0.21 -13.62 -16.22
N TRP A 275 1.09 -14.55 -15.89
CA TRP A 275 1.07 -15.92 -16.43
C TRP A 275 1.62 -16.90 -15.40
N GLY A 276 1.43 -18.21 -15.63
CA GLY A 276 1.93 -19.25 -14.73
C GLY A 276 0.97 -20.43 -14.63
N LYS A 277 0.94 -21.08 -13.46
CA LYS A 277 0.06 -22.22 -13.19
C LYS A 277 -0.63 -22.11 -11.84
N LEU A 278 -1.89 -22.55 -11.79
CA LEU A 278 -2.64 -22.82 -10.57
C LEU A 278 -3.11 -24.26 -10.61
N ASP A 279 -2.50 -25.11 -9.80
CA ASP A 279 -2.67 -26.56 -9.87
C ASP A 279 -2.51 -27.08 -11.32
N ASN A 280 -3.52 -27.76 -11.87
CA ASN A 280 -3.52 -28.26 -13.24
C ASN A 280 -3.96 -27.23 -14.31
N SER A 281 -4.21 -25.98 -13.91
CA SER A 281 -4.71 -24.93 -14.81
C SER A 281 -3.64 -23.91 -15.21
N ASP A 282 -3.69 -23.46 -16.46
CA ASP A 282 -2.79 -22.42 -16.98
C ASP A 282 -3.34 -21.01 -16.68
N ILE A 283 -2.47 -20.13 -16.21
CA ILE A 283 -2.82 -18.75 -15.88
C ILE A 283 -2.49 -17.85 -17.07
N PHE A 284 -3.44 -16.99 -17.47
CA PHE A 284 -3.17 -15.78 -18.23
C PHE A 284 -4.15 -14.68 -17.80
N ALA A 285 -3.64 -13.60 -17.23
CA ALA A 285 -4.47 -12.53 -16.69
C ALA A 285 -3.82 -11.16 -16.91
N TYR A 286 -4.61 -10.09 -16.82
CA TYR A 286 -4.10 -8.73 -16.94
C TYR A 286 -4.85 -7.76 -16.04
N ASN A 287 -4.21 -6.62 -15.80
CA ASN A 287 -4.80 -5.49 -15.11
C ASN A 287 -4.35 -4.18 -15.78
N ILE A 288 -5.28 -3.26 -15.96
CA ILE A 288 -5.02 -1.91 -16.45
C ILE A 288 -5.66 -0.93 -15.48
N GLU A 289 -4.88 -0.01 -14.93
CA GLU A 289 -5.38 0.97 -13.98
C GLU A 289 -4.88 2.38 -14.28
N THR A 290 -5.79 3.35 -14.30
CA THR A 290 -5.49 4.76 -14.59
C THR A 290 -6.02 5.67 -13.48
N ASP A 291 -5.33 6.77 -13.21
CA ASP A 291 -5.80 7.90 -12.40
C ASP A 291 -5.28 9.20 -13.04
N TRP A 292 -6.15 9.90 -13.75
CA TRP A 292 -5.84 11.10 -14.50
C TRP A 292 -6.64 12.27 -13.92
N LYS A 293 -5.98 13.42 -13.70
CA LYS A 293 -6.57 14.59 -13.06
C LYS A 293 -6.18 15.87 -13.80
N TYR A 294 -7.16 16.70 -14.12
CA TYR A 294 -6.97 18.00 -14.75
C TYR A 294 -7.29 19.13 -13.76
N THR A 295 -6.33 20.01 -13.52
CA THR A 295 -6.53 21.20 -12.70
C THR A 295 -7.33 22.24 -13.48
N ILE A 296 -8.58 22.46 -13.10
CA ILE A 296 -9.55 23.28 -13.84
C ILE A 296 -9.18 24.76 -13.72
N ILE A 297 -8.97 25.20 -12.47
CA ILE A 297 -8.72 26.60 -12.12
C ILE A 297 -7.44 26.68 -11.28
N LYS A 298 -6.60 27.69 -11.56
CA LYS A 298 -5.38 27.98 -10.80
C LYS A 298 -5.64 29.06 -9.74
N ASN A 299 -6.53 28.78 -8.80
CA ASN A 299 -6.71 29.58 -7.58
C ASN A 299 -6.11 28.82 -6.38
N ASP A 300 -6.28 29.33 -5.16
CA ASP A 300 -5.74 28.68 -3.96
C ASP A 300 -6.34 27.30 -3.71
N TRP A 301 -7.59 27.09 -4.10
CA TRP A 301 -8.29 25.82 -3.94
C TRP A 301 -7.86 24.73 -4.94
N LYS A 302 -7.25 25.12 -6.06
CA LYS A 302 -6.74 24.25 -7.13
C LYS A 302 -7.67 23.07 -7.45
N PRO A 303 -8.95 23.31 -7.78
CA PRO A 303 -9.92 22.24 -8.04
C PRO A 303 -9.47 21.39 -9.23
N LYS A 304 -9.58 20.08 -9.07
CA LYS A 304 -9.18 19.07 -10.06
C LYS A 304 -10.37 18.16 -10.37
N LEU A 305 -10.70 18.04 -11.64
CA LEU A 305 -11.56 16.97 -12.14
C LEU A 305 -10.68 15.79 -12.50
N GLY A 306 -11.07 14.59 -12.08
CA GLY A 306 -10.33 13.38 -12.34
C GLY A 306 -11.20 12.24 -12.81
N ILE A 307 -10.54 11.25 -13.41
CA ILE A 307 -11.11 9.97 -13.77
C ILE A 307 -10.12 8.89 -13.36
N LYS A 308 -10.60 7.93 -12.58
CA LYS A 308 -9.87 6.68 -12.29
C LYS A 308 -10.62 5.54 -12.97
N THR A 309 -9.86 4.61 -13.55
CA THR A 309 -10.41 3.41 -14.19
C THR A 309 -9.61 2.21 -13.77
N ASP A 310 -10.28 1.09 -13.53
CA ASP A 310 -9.63 -0.17 -13.25
C ASP A 310 -10.25 -1.25 -14.14
N TRP A 311 -9.41 -2.08 -14.76
CA TRP A 311 -9.85 -3.22 -15.56
C TRP A 311 -8.98 -4.42 -15.25
N SER A 312 -9.46 -5.28 -14.37
CA SER A 312 -8.85 -6.55 -14.01
C SER A 312 -9.56 -7.70 -14.70
N SER A 313 -8.81 -8.55 -15.37
CA SER A 313 -9.38 -9.72 -16.03
C SER A 313 -10.05 -10.67 -15.02
N GLY A 314 -11.07 -11.36 -15.50
CA GLY A 314 -11.77 -12.44 -14.82
C GLY A 314 -11.75 -13.68 -15.70
N ASP A 315 -12.08 -14.81 -15.09
CA ASP A 315 -12.17 -16.07 -15.81
C ASP A 315 -13.39 -16.14 -16.74
N GLN A 316 -13.18 -16.69 -17.94
CA GLN A 316 -14.22 -16.72 -18.98
C GLN A 316 -15.02 -18.01 -18.97
N HIS A 317 -14.42 -19.15 -18.58
CA HIS A 317 -15.05 -20.46 -18.71
C HIS A 317 -14.65 -21.34 -17.54
N VAL A 318 -15.61 -21.63 -16.67
CA VAL A 318 -15.43 -22.53 -15.53
C VAL A 318 -14.98 -23.91 -15.99
N GLY A 319 -13.87 -24.39 -15.43
CA GLY A 319 -13.41 -25.78 -15.62
C GLY A 319 -12.77 -26.07 -16.97
N ASP A 320 -12.33 -25.06 -17.73
CA ASP A 320 -11.64 -25.25 -19.02
C ASP A 320 -10.12 -25.48 -18.87
N GLY A 321 -9.63 -25.59 -17.64
CA GLY A 321 -8.21 -25.72 -17.32
C GLY A 321 -7.42 -24.42 -17.46
N LYS A 322 -8.09 -23.27 -17.47
CA LYS A 322 -7.46 -21.95 -17.48
C LYS A 322 -7.97 -21.09 -16.33
N VAL A 323 -7.16 -20.11 -15.95
CA VAL A 323 -7.53 -19.09 -14.97
C VAL A 323 -7.26 -17.72 -15.56
N GLY A 324 -8.33 -17.07 -16.01
CA GLY A 324 -8.32 -15.70 -16.53
C GLY A 324 -8.31 -14.62 -15.46
N THR A 325 -8.50 -14.97 -14.18
CA THR A 325 -8.63 -14.01 -13.09
C THR A 325 -7.28 -13.39 -12.68
N PHE A 326 -7.23 -12.06 -12.62
CA PHE A 326 -6.07 -11.34 -12.10
C PHE A 326 -5.88 -11.59 -10.60
N ASN A 327 -4.62 -11.74 -10.18
CA ASN A 327 -4.25 -11.89 -8.78
C ASN A 327 -3.55 -10.61 -8.28
N PRO A 328 -4.14 -9.84 -7.34
CA PRO A 328 -3.54 -8.65 -6.76
C PRO A 328 -2.32 -8.90 -5.88
N ILE A 329 -1.89 -10.16 -5.71
CA ILE A 329 -0.75 -10.65 -4.92
C ILE A 329 -0.70 -10.07 -3.49
N PHE A 330 -0.14 -8.86 -3.33
CA PHE A 330 0.04 -8.15 -2.08
C PHE A 330 -0.56 -6.73 -2.12
N VAL A 331 -1.72 -6.56 -2.76
CA VAL A 331 -2.45 -5.28 -2.84
C VAL A 331 -2.64 -4.61 -1.48
N ASN A 332 -2.64 -3.26 -1.47
CA ASN A 332 -3.17 -2.48 -0.36
C ASN A 332 -4.68 -2.27 -0.54
N PRO A 333 -5.54 -2.85 0.31
CA PRO A 333 -7.00 -2.75 0.20
C PRO A 333 -7.52 -1.31 0.10
N ALA A 334 -6.89 -0.39 0.86
CA ALA A 334 -7.33 1.00 0.98
C ALA A 334 -7.16 1.85 -0.30
N ILE A 335 -6.51 1.31 -1.33
CA ILE A 335 -6.30 2.01 -2.61
C ILE A 335 -7.44 1.72 -3.60
N TYR A 336 -8.10 0.57 -3.43
CA TYR A 336 -9.08 0.09 -4.40
C TYR A 336 -10.49 0.56 -4.08
N SER A 337 -10.88 0.49 -2.80
CA SER A 337 -12.15 0.99 -2.29
C SER A 337 -11.93 1.62 -0.91
N LEU A 338 -12.61 2.72 -0.63
CA LEU A 338 -12.53 3.38 0.68
C LEU A 338 -12.99 2.45 1.81
N ALA A 339 -14.02 1.62 1.56
CA ALA A 339 -14.52 0.59 2.46
C ALA A 339 -13.92 -0.81 2.20
N ALA A 340 -12.90 -0.93 1.33
CA ALA A 340 -12.25 -2.20 0.98
C ALA A 340 -13.21 -3.33 0.53
N VAL A 341 -14.40 -3.01 -0.01
CA VAL A 341 -15.39 -4.03 -0.42
C VAL A 341 -15.07 -4.76 -1.73
N ASN A 342 -14.04 -4.32 -2.47
CA ASN A 342 -13.63 -4.90 -3.74
C ASN A 342 -12.09 -4.94 -3.83
N THR A 343 -11.57 -5.90 -4.57
CA THR A 343 -10.13 -6.05 -4.90
C THR A 343 -9.98 -6.20 -6.42
N PRO A 344 -8.81 -5.94 -7.04
CA PRO A 344 -8.67 -5.98 -8.50
C PRO A 344 -8.66 -7.42 -9.08
N ALA A 345 -9.68 -8.24 -8.82
CA ALA A 345 -9.87 -9.57 -9.39
C ALA A 345 -11.28 -9.68 -9.98
N ASN A 346 -11.39 -9.97 -11.29
CA ASN A 346 -12.66 -9.99 -12.04
C ASN A 346 -13.50 -8.72 -11.89
N ILE A 347 -12.88 -7.55 -11.97
CA ILE A 347 -13.59 -6.29 -11.71
C ILE A 347 -13.17 -5.23 -12.73
N THR A 348 -14.15 -4.46 -13.19
CA THR A 348 -13.99 -3.27 -14.01
C THR A 348 -14.71 -2.11 -13.32
N SER A 349 -14.08 -0.94 -13.28
CA SER A 349 -14.71 0.22 -12.66
C SER A 349 -14.32 1.56 -13.27
N LEU A 350 -15.20 2.54 -13.09
CA LEU A 350 -15.06 3.92 -13.54
C LEU A 350 -15.35 4.85 -12.36
N HIS A 351 -14.45 5.80 -12.10
CA HIS A 351 -14.48 6.66 -10.92
C HIS A 351 -14.27 8.13 -11.34
N PRO A 352 -15.30 8.85 -11.81
CA PRO A 352 -15.24 10.30 -11.85
C PRO A 352 -14.99 10.82 -10.43
N ASN A 353 -14.02 11.71 -10.29
CA ASN A 353 -13.63 12.24 -9.00
C ASN A 353 -13.35 13.75 -9.06
N PHE A 354 -13.49 14.39 -7.90
CA PHE A 354 -13.21 15.81 -7.72
C PHE A 354 -12.33 16.00 -6.50
N THR A 355 -11.21 16.72 -6.66
CA THR A 355 -10.29 17.03 -5.57
C THR A 355 -10.08 18.53 -5.46
N PHE A 356 -10.14 19.08 -4.25
CA PHE A 356 -9.88 20.50 -3.99
C PHE A 356 -9.26 20.71 -2.61
N TYR A 357 -8.68 21.90 -2.41
CA TYR A 357 -7.84 22.25 -1.26
C TYR A 357 -8.34 23.54 -0.59
N PRO A 358 -9.45 23.49 0.16
CA PRO A 358 -10.12 24.70 0.63
C PRO A 358 -9.30 25.51 1.63
N LEU A 359 -8.40 24.85 2.36
CA LEU A 359 -7.41 25.46 3.26
C LEU A 359 -6.04 24.87 2.98
N ARG A 360 -4.99 25.57 3.43
CA ARG A 360 -3.64 25.02 3.43
C ARG A 360 -3.63 23.70 4.21
N ASP A 361 -2.96 22.68 3.66
CA ASP A 361 -2.79 21.37 4.28
C ASP A 361 -4.10 20.56 4.49
N LEU A 362 -5.23 21.04 3.96
CA LEU A 362 -6.52 20.32 3.90
C LEU A 362 -6.83 19.89 2.47
N THR A 363 -7.07 18.59 2.27
CA THR A 363 -7.49 18.01 0.99
C THR A 363 -8.86 17.37 1.15
N ILE A 364 -9.78 17.70 0.23
CA ILE A 364 -11.07 17.01 0.09
C ILE A 364 -11.07 16.30 -1.26
N TYR A 365 -11.40 15.00 -1.24
CA TYR A 365 -11.56 14.13 -2.39
C TYR A 365 -12.97 13.53 -2.36
N LEU A 366 -13.69 13.70 -3.46
CA LEU A 366 -15.00 13.12 -3.70
C LEU A 366 -14.89 12.19 -4.90
N ASP A 367 -15.49 11.00 -4.82
CA ASP A 367 -15.58 10.07 -5.93
C ASP A 367 -16.97 9.44 -6.05
N TYR A 368 -17.32 9.10 -7.29
CA TYR A 368 -18.45 8.26 -7.59
C TYR A 368 -17.96 7.07 -8.41
N ALA A 369 -18.03 5.86 -7.88
CA ALA A 369 -17.48 4.68 -8.51
C ALA A 369 -18.58 3.76 -9.02
N PHE A 370 -18.49 3.34 -10.27
CA PHE A 370 -19.33 2.29 -10.84
C PHE A 370 -18.54 0.99 -10.89
N PHE A 371 -19.03 -0.08 -10.28
CA PHE A 371 -18.35 -1.38 -10.25
C PHE A 371 -19.12 -2.44 -11.04
N TYR A 372 -18.41 -3.15 -11.90
CA TYR A 372 -18.92 -4.27 -12.70
C TYR A 372 -17.95 -5.45 -12.61
N ARG A 373 -18.48 -6.67 -12.59
CA ARG A 373 -17.68 -7.87 -12.85
C ARG A 373 -17.17 -7.82 -14.29
N THR A 374 -15.89 -8.09 -14.50
CA THR A 374 -15.33 -8.13 -15.86
C THR A 374 -15.94 -9.28 -16.67
N GLN A 375 -16.03 -10.45 -16.05
CA GLN A 375 -16.66 -11.66 -16.57
C GLN A 375 -17.78 -12.14 -15.64
N SER A 376 -18.90 -12.53 -16.22
CA SER A 376 -20.05 -13.03 -15.46
C SER A 376 -19.90 -14.48 -15.00
N ASN A 377 -18.96 -15.23 -15.60
CA ASN A 377 -18.68 -16.63 -15.25
C ASN A 377 -17.72 -16.77 -14.07
N ASP A 378 -17.17 -15.65 -13.59
CA ASP A 378 -16.23 -15.60 -12.48
C ASP A 378 -16.83 -14.84 -11.29
N GLY A 379 -16.31 -15.08 -10.10
CA GLY A 379 -16.84 -14.57 -8.84
C GLY A 379 -16.47 -13.12 -8.55
N LEU A 380 -16.96 -12.62 -7.43
CA LEU A 380 -16.53 -11.35 -6.84
C LEU A 380 -15.58 -11.62 -5.67
N TYR A 381 -14.55 -10.78 -5.59
CA TYR A 381 -13.47 -10.93 -4.61
C TYR A 381 -13.32 -9.67 -3.76
N THR A 382 -13.08 -9.86 -2.46
CA THR A 382 -12.69 -8.81 -1.52
C THR A 382 -11.20 -8.91 -1.17
N PRO A 383 -10.58 -7.85 -0.65
CA PRO A 383 -9.18 -7.88 -0.25
C PRO A 383 -8.90 -8.89 0.88
N PRO A 384 -7.72 -9.54 0.89
CA PRO A 384 -6.68 -9.40 -0.13
C PRO A 384 -7.05 -10.10 -1.46
N ARG A 385 -7.84 -11.18 -1.42
CA ARG A 385 -8.47 -11.86 -2.59
C ARG A 385 -9.44 -12.97 -2.14
N PHE A 386 -10.27 -12.71 -1.12
CA PHE A 386 -11.26 -13.70 -0.69
C PHE A 386 -12.41 -13.74 -1.69
N LEU A 387 -12.75 -14.92 -2.19
CA LEU A 387 -13.95 -15.14 -2.99
C LEU A 387 -15.18 -15.00 -2.08
N THR A 388 -15.93 -13.91 -2.23
CA THR A 388 -17.07 -13.58 -1.36
C THR A 388 -18.42 -13.86 -1.98
N ARG A 389 -18.49 -13.84 -3.32
CA ARG A 389 -19.67 -14.26 -4.09
C ARG A 389 -19.18 -15.08 -5.28
N GLU A 390 -19.58 -16.34 -5.35
CA GLU A 390 -19.29 -17.19 -6.50
C GLU A 390 -20.15 -16.78 -7.70
N ALA A 391 -19.73 -17.12 -8.92
CA ALA A 391 -20.50 -16.77 -10.12
C ALA A 391 -21.88 -17.44 -10.13
N ASN A 392 -21.96 -18.72 -9.74
CA ASN A 392 -23.19 -19.53 -9.58
C ASN A 392 -24.23 -19.37 -10.71
N GLY A 393 -23.76 -19.22 -11.96
CA GLY A 393 -24.62 -19.07 -13.14
C GLY A 393 -25.26 -17.68 -13.30
N ILE A 394 -25.04 -16.76 -12.35
CA ILE A 394 -25.59 -15.39 -12.38
C ILE A 394 -24.90 -14.60 -13.49
N ARG A 395 -25.69 -14.06 -14.44
CA ARG A 395 -25.18 -13.35 -15.62
C ARG A 395 -25.01 -11.84 -15.44
N THR A 396 -25.70 -11.24 -14.48
CA THR A 396 -25.66 -9.79 -14.22
C THR A 396 -24.26 -9.36 -13.78
N LYS A 397 -23.75 -8.25 -14.32
CA LYS A 397 -22.38 -7.80 -14.03
C LYS A 397 -22.31 -6.64 -13.05
N HIS A 398 -23.35 -5.83 -12.92
CA HIS A 398 -23.35 -4.64 -12.06
C HIS A 398 -23.22 -5.04 -10.59
N VAL A 399 -22.07 -4.72 -10.00
CA VAL A 399 -21.76 -5.00 -8.58
C VAL A 399 -22.42 -3.94 -7.71
N GLY A 400 -22.30 -2.67 -8.10
CA GLY A 400 -22.90 -1.56 -7.37
C GLY A 400 -22.21 -0.24 -7.65
N ASP A 401 -22.78 0.80 -7.06
CA ASP A 401 -22.30 2.17 -7.19
C ASP A 401 -21.87 2.71 -5.82
N VAL A 402 -20.82 3.53 -5.77
CA VAL A 402 -20.27 4.03 -4.50
C VAL A 402 -20.10 5.53 -4.54
N PHE A 403 -20.69 6.23 -3.59
CA PHE A 403 -20.29 7.58 -3.24
C PHE A 403 -19.16 7.51 -2.23
N GLY A 404 -18.04 8.17 -2.48
CA GLY A 404 -16.94 8.22 -1.55
C GLY A 404 -16.48 9.63 -1.22
N LEU A 405 -16.02 9.77 0.01
CA LEU A 405 -15.49 10.99 0.60
C LEU A 405 -14.19 10.66 1.33
N LYS A 406 -13.15 11.40 1.02
CA LYS A 406 -11.93 11.44 1.81
C LYS A 406 -11.56 12.87 2.16
N VAL A 407 -11.38 13.13 3.45
CA VAL A 407 -10.85 14.39 3.97
C VAL A 407 -9.52 14.09 4.65
N SER A 408 -8.46 14.80 4.28
CA SER A 408 -7.14 14.67 4.89
C SER A 408 -6.65 16.05 5.34
N TYR A 409 -6.31 16.18 6.61
CA TYR A 409 -5.81 17.42 7.21
C TYR A 409 -4.48 17.19 7.93
N GLU A 410 -3.41 17.77 7.40
CA GLU A 410 -2.08 17.73 8.00
C GLU A 410 -1.90 18.93 8.93
N VAL A 411 -2.26 18.78 10.21
CA VAL A 411 -2.16 19.87 11.21
C VAL A 411 -0.74 20.38 11.32
N ASN A 412 0.22 19.45 11.36
CA ASN A 412 1.64 19.71 11.27
C ASN A 412 2.36 18.41 10.86
N ARG A 413 3.69 18.41 10.82
CA ARG A 413 4.49 17.23 10.45
C ARG A 413 4.20 15.99 11.31
N ASN A 414 3.81 16.19 12.57
CA ASN A 414 3.63 15.13 13.56
C ASN A 414 2.18 14.69 13.72
N ILE A 415 1.19 15.52 13.40
CA ILE A 415 -0.24 15.22 13.61
C ILE A 415 -1.01 15.38 12.31
N SER A 416 -1.77 14.34 11.98
CA SER A 416 -2.66 14.30 10.81
C SER A 416 -4.02 13.72 11.20
N PHE A 417 -5.07 14.23 10.57
CA PHE A 417 -6.43 13.70 10.64
C PHE A 417 -6.88 13.24 9.25
N ASP A 418 -7.45 12.06 9.18
CA ASP A 418 -8.07 11.51 7.98
C ASP A 418 -9.51 11.10 8.30
N LEU A 419 -10.45 11.42 7.42
CA LEU A 419 -11.79 10.86 7.42
C LEU A 419 -11.98 10.13 6.08
N ARG A 420 -12.35 8.87 6.14
CA ARG A 420 -12.84 8.13 4.97
C ARG A 420 -14.31 7.81 5.20
N SER A 421 -15.14 7.98 4.18
CA SER A 421 -16.53 7.55 4.22
C SER A 421 -16.96 7.11 2.83
N SER A 422 -17.87 6.14 2.79
CA SER A 422 -18.51 5.75 1.55
C SER A 422 -19.91 5.23 1.76
N TYR A 423 -20.76 5.39 0.76
CA TYR A 423 -22.09 4.78 0.69
C TYR A 423 -22.17 3.91 -0.56
N PHE A 424 -22.29 2.60 -0.37
CA PHE A 424 -22.38 1.60 -1.41
C PHE A 424 -23.84 1.24 -1.67
N ILE A 425 -24.25 1.29 -2.93
CA ILE A 425 -25.57 0.91 -3.41
C ILE A 425 -25.46 -0.43 -4.14
N ALA A 426 -26.17 -1.44 -3.66
CA ALA A 426 -26.11 -2.79 -4.23
C ALA A 426 -26.66 -2.84 -5.67
N GLY A 427 -25.80 -3.32 -6.57
CA GLY A 427 -26.13 -3.59 -7.96
C GLY A 427 -26.85 -4.91 -8.16
N GLU A 428 -27.24 -5.18 -9.40
CA GLU A 428 -28.00 -6.37 -9.80
C GLU A 428 -27.32 -7.69 -9.45
N PHE A 429 -25.99 -7.76 -9.53
CA PHE A 429 -25.24 -8.96 -9.18
C PHE A 429 -25.31 -9.25 -7.68
N ILE A 430 -25.10 -8.23 -6.84
CA ILE A 430 -25.15 -8.39 -5.38
C ILE A 430 -26.54 -8.86 -4.97
N LYS A 431 -27.60 -8.20 -5.48
CA LYS A 431 -29.02 -8.59 -5.27
C LYS A 431 -29.33 -10.01 -5.71
N ALA A 432 -28.77 -10.46 -6.83
CA ALA A 432 -28.99 -11.82 -7.33
C ALA A 432 -28.18 -12.89 -6.56
N SER A 433 -27.19 -12.48 -5.76
CA SER A 433 -26.21 -13.38 -5.12
C SER A 433 -26.42 -13.58 -3.61
N GLY A 434 -27.45 -12.96 -3.01
CA GLY A 434 -27.79 -13.09 -1.59
C GLY A 434 -28.06 -11.74 -0.95
N ASP A 435 -27.62 -11.57 0.29
CA ASP A 435 -27.74 -10.32 1.05
C ASP A 435 -27.22 -9.14 0.24
N SER A 436 -28.01 -8.06 0.22
CA SER A 436 -27.87 -6.96 -0.72
C SER A 436 -28.28 -5.61 -0.16
N GLU A 437 -28.17 -5.46 1.14
CA GLU A 437 -28.36 -4.18 1.80
C GLU A 437 -27.32 -3.17 1.33
N ASN A 438 -27.72 -1.89 1.27
CA ASN A 438 -26.79 -0.80 1.00
C ASN A 438 -25.88 -0.60 2.22
N THR A 439 -24.57 -0.50 2.00
CA THR A 439 -23.58 -0.39 3.06
C THR A 439 -23.12 1.05 3.23
N PHE A 440 -23.13 1.56 4.46
CA PHE A 440 -22.47 2.81 4.82
C PHE A 440 -21.18 2.53 5.58
N TYR A 441 -20.11 3.26 5.27
CA TYR A 441 -18.83 3.18 5.97
C TYR A 441 -18.35 4.56 6.37
N ILE A 442 -17.78 4.66 7.57
CA ILE A 442 -17.06 5.86 8.02
C ILE A 442 -15.90 5.48 8.96
N ALA A 443 -14.77 6.14 8.77
CA ALA A 443 -13.55 5.89 9.54
C ALA A 443 -12.74 7.17 9.82
N PRO A 444 -13.06 7.95 10.86
CA PRO A 444 -12.17 8.99 11.36
C PRO A 444 -10.90 8.35 11.94
N THR A 445 -9.75 8.88 11.54
CA THR A 445 -8.42 8.43 11.95
C THR A 445 -7.59 9.64 12.37
N MET A 446 -6.90 9.53 13.50
CA MET A 446 -5.83 10.43 13.90
C MET A 446 -4.51 9.66 13.83
N SER A 447 -3.47 10.28 13.27
CA SER A 447 -2.10 9.74 13.36
C SER A 447 -1.17 10.77 13.98
N PHE A 448 -0.49 10.35 15.04
CA PHE A 448 0.67 11.01 15.60
C PHE A 448 1.95 10.27 15.19
N LYS A 449 2.93 10.97 14.63
CA LYS A 449 4.18 10.42 14.13
C LYS A 449 5.30 11.30 14.64
N PHE A 450 6.41 10.73 15.09
CA PHE A 450 7.53 11.53 15.54
C PHE A 450 8.85 11.12 14.95
#